data_AF-A0A1G6E0T6-F1
#
_entry.id   AF-A0A1G6E0T6-F1
#
_cell.length_a   1.000
_cell.length_b   1.000
_cell.length_c   1.000
_cell.angle_alpha   90.00
_cell.angle_beta   90.00
_cell.angle_gamma   90.00
#
_symmetry.space_group_name_H-M   'P 1'
#
loop_
_entity.id
_entity.type
_entity.pdbx_description
1 polymer ?
#
loop_
_entity_poly.entity_id
_entity_poly.type
_entity_poly.pdbx_seq_one_letter_code
_entity_poly.pdbx_strand_id
1 'polypeptide(L)'
;MDNEKESVFLSDNMMTTACIIAVCASLMTIFLVRTVDDKFIMFEDILKLVTICCTYVAYKRFSWDVTKGLMGGVLFCLMYQEAHLVLEQLWGKEDFDTYLIIGVQGSIYLAAAGMSFIMTIIITINHFIINYAKKGNPENVILNRMAIVYKIVVTLVMIIANGKLTFAKTIIWENGLRYITDIAIILLIISIESKMDSFKVLREELLKQKKERRKSK
;
A
#
# COMPACT_ATOMS: atom_id res chain seq x y z
N MET A 1 -23.89 19.02 -19.17
CA MET A 1 -24.06 17.94 -18.17
C MET A 1 -22.82 17.09 -18.31
N ASP A 2 -21.74 17.53 -17.68
CA ASP A 2 -20.43 16.91 -17.86
C ASP A 2 -20.43 15.55 -17.16
N ASN A 3 -20.29 14.49 -17.95
CA ASN A 3 -19.96 13.15 -17.48
C ASN A 3 -18.52 13.15 -16.97
N GLU A 4 -18.21 13.92 -15.92
CA GLU A 4 -16.98 13.73 -15.18
C GLU A 4 -17.05 12.35 -14.53
N LYS A 5 -16.30 11.39 -15.09
CA LYS A 5 -16.11 10.08 -14.46
C LYS A 5 -15.48 10.32 -13.09
N GLU A 6 -16.26 10.16 -12.02
CA GLU A 6 -15.74 10.18 -10.66
C GLU A 6 -14.53 9.24 -10.56
N SER A 7 -13.45 9.74 -9.96
CA SER A 7 -12.23 8.94 -9.78
C SER A 7 -12.55 7.66 -9.01
N VAL A 8 -12.08 6.51 -9.51
CA VAL A 8 -12.28 5.20 -8.85
C VAL A 8 -11.76 5.20 -7.40
N PHE A 9 -10.72 6.00 -7.12
CA PHE A 9 -10.15 6.17 -5.78
C PHE A 9 -11.02 6.98 -4.81
N LEU A 10 -12.07 7.65 -5.29
CA LEU A 10 -13.09 8.32 -4.47
C LEU A 10 -14.29 7.40 -4.18
N SER A 11 -14.33 6.19 -4.75
CA SER A 11 -15.44 5.26 -4.54
C SER A 11 -15.35 4.55 -3.19
N ASP A 12 -16.46 4.57 -2.41
CA ASP A 12 -16.59 3.73 -1.20
C ASP A 12 -16.52 2.24 -1.52
N ASN A 13 -16.94 1.84 -2.72
CA ASN A 13 -16.88 0.44 -3.16
C ASN A 13 -15.43 0.02 -3.34
N MET A 14 -14.59 0.85 -3.97
CA MET A 14 -13.16 0.56 -4.14
C MET A 14 -12.47 0.38 -2.78
N MET A 15 -12.71 1.30 -1.85
CA MET A 15 -12.13 1.24 -0.51
C MET A 15 -12.59 -0.02 0.26
N THR A 16 -13.86 -0.36 0.19
CA THR A 16 -14.41 -1.54 0.87
C THR A 16 -13.89 -2.84 0.25
N THR A 17 -13.81 -2.92 -1.09
CA THR A 17 -13.22 -4.06 -1.80
C THR A 17 -11.74 -4.22 -1.47
N ALA A 18 -10.96 -3.13 -1.48
CA ALA A 18 -9.55 -3.18 -1.09
C ALA A 18 -9.36 -3.67 0.35
N CYS A 19 -10.20 -3.21 1.28
CA CYS A 19 -10.19 -3.68 2.67
C CYS A 19 -10.54 -5.18 2.77
N ILE A 20 -11.57 -5.65 2.07
CA ILE A 20 -11.96 -7.07 2.08
C ILE A 20 -10.83 -7.93 1.53
N ILE A 21 -10.25 -7.55 0.38
CA ILE A 21 -9.13 -8.27 -0.22
C ILE A 21 -7.94 -8.31 0.75
N ALA A 22 -7.58 -7.18 1.36
CA ALA A 22 -6.47 -7.11 2.30
C ALA A 22 -6.69 -8.03 3.52
N VAL A 23 -7.90 -8.03 4.09
CA VAL A 23 -8.27 -8.89 5.23
C VAL A 23 -8.26 -10.36 4.83
N CYS A 24 -8.90 -10.73 3.72
CA CYS A 24 -8.96 -12.12 3.27
C CYS A 24 -7.57 -12.66 2.93
N ALA A 25 -6.77 -11.89 2.19
CA ALA A 25 -5.41 -12.27 1.84
C ALA A 25 -4.52 -12.39 3.10
N SER A 26 -4.58 -11.44 4.04
CA SER A 26 -3.85 -11.52 5.30
C SER A 26 -4.23 -12.77 6.10
N LEU A 27 -5.51 -13.11 6.21
CA LEU A 27 -5.96 -14.31 6.92
C LEU A 27 -5.46 -15.60 6.25
N MET A 28 -5.47 -15.65 4.91
CA MET A 28 -4.91 -16.78 4.17
C MET A 28 -3.40 -16.90 4.35
N THR A 29 -2.68 -15.77 4.32
CA THR A 29 -1.23 -15.73 4.58
C THR A 29 -0.92 -16.22 5.99
N ILE A 30 -1.60 -15.72 7.02
CA ILE A 30 -1.40 -16.17 8.41
C ILE A 30 -1.65 -17.68 8.54
N PHE A 31 -2.67 -18.21 7.87
CA PHE A 31 -2.95 -19.65 7.89
C PHE A 31 -1.82 -20.47 7.24
N LEU A 32 -1.22 -19.98 6.16
CA LEU A 32 -0.11 -20.65 5.47
C LEU A 32 1.21 -20.52 6.23
N VAL A 33 1.56 -19.31 6.70
CA VAL A 33 2.81 -19.04 7.45
C VAL A 33 2.87 -19.81 8.76
N ARG A 34 1.71 -20.05 9.41
CA ARG A 34 1.64 -20.90 10.62
C ARG A 34 2.25 -22.29 10.41
N THR A 35 2.31 -22.78 9.18
CA THR A 35 2.92 -24.08 8.85
C THR A 35 4.45 -24.06 8.80
N VAL A 36 5.08 -22.88 8.80
CA VAL A 36 6.53 -22.67 8.60
C VAL A 36 7.25 -22.26 9.91
N ASP A 37 6.51 -22.03 11.01
CA ASP A 37 7.00 -21.64 12.35
C ASP A 37 7.86 -20.35 12.40
N ASP A 38 7.70 -19.46 11.42
CA ASP A 38 8.32 -18.12 11.46
C ASP A 38 7.48 -17.16 12.33
N LYS A 39 7.92 -16.99 13.58
CA LYS A 39 7.25 -16.13 14.57
C LYS A 39 7.32 -14.64 14.21
N PHE A 40 8.34 -14.22 13.47
CA PHE A 40 8.52 -12.82 13.12
C PHE A 40 7.55 -12.42 12.01
N ILE A 41 7.50 -13.20 10.92
CA ILE A 41 6.56 -12.98 9.81
C ILE A 41 5.12 -13.05 10.32
N MET A 42 4.80 -14.01 11.20
CA MET A 42 3.47 -14.13 11.77
C MET A 42 3.07 -12.90 12.60
N PHE A 43 4.01 -12.32 13.36
CA PHE A 43 3.76 -11.07 14.09
C PHE A 43 3.46 -9.90 13.15
N GLU A 44 4.25 -9.73 12.08
CA GLU A 44 4.04 -8.68 11.08
C GLU A 44 2.67 -8.80 10.41
N ASP A 45 2.28 -10.00 9.99
CA ASP A 45 1.00 -10.22 9.31
C ASP A 45 -0.20 -9.98 10.24
N ILE A 46 -0.10 -10.36 11.52
CA ILE A 46 -1.13 -10.05 12.52
C ILE A 46 -1.21 -8.53 12.75
N LEU A 47 -0.07 -7.86 12.87
CA LEU A 47 -0.02 -6.41 13.09
C LEU A 47 -0.65 -5.66 11.91
N LYS A 48 -0.31 -6.04 10.68
CA LYS A 48 -0.94 -5.49 9.45
C LYS A 48 -2.45 -5.72 9.48
N LEU A 49 -2.91 -6.95 9.71
CA LEU A 49 -4.34 -7.30 9.75
C LEU A 49 -5.11 -6.45 10.76
N VAL A 50 -4.62 -6.35 11.99
CA VAL A 50 -5.25 -5.55 13.05
C VAL A 50 -5.29 -4.07 12.64
N THR A 51 -4.17 -3.55 12.12
CA THR A 51 -4.07 -2.13 11.78
C THR A 51 -4.94 -1.76 10.58
N ILE A 52 -5.11 -2.65 9.59
CA ILE A 52 -6.03 -2.47 8.46
C ILE A 52 -7.47 -2.38 8.97
N CYS A 53 -7.89 -3.33 9.81
CA CYS A 53 -9.23 -3.33 10.40
C CYS A 53 -9.49 -2.04 11.19
N CYS A 54 -8.55 -1.66 12.06
CA CYS A 54 -8.63 -0.44 12.84
C CYS A 54 -8.66 0.81 11.95
N THR A 55 -7.88 0.85 10.87
CA THR A 55 -7.85 1.98 9.91
C THR A 55 -9.21 2.16 9.25
N TYR A 56 -9.81 1.07 8.76
CA TYR A 56 -11.12 1.11 8.11
C TYR A 56 -12.22 1.55 9.08
N VAL A 57 -12.22 1.03 10.31
CA VAL A 57 -13.19 1.42 11.36
C VAL A 57 -13.00 2.88 11.76
N ALA A 58 -11.77 3.34 11.98
CA ALA A 58 -11.46 4.73 12.33
C ALA A 58 -11.91 5.69 11.21
N TYR A 59 -11.68 5.30 9.95
CA TYR A 59 -12.14 6.06 8.79
C TYR A 59 -13.67 6.18 8.78
N LYS A 60 -14.41 5.07 8.95
CA LYS A 60 -15.89 5.08 8.98
C LYS A 60 -16.46 5.88 10.15
N ARG A 61 -15.72 6.01 11.25
CA ARG A 61 -16.07 6.85 12.40
C ARG A 61 -15.59 8.31 12.28
N PHE A 62 -15.09 8.72 11.11
CA PHE A 62 -14.56 10.08 10.86
C PHE A 62 -13.45 10.50 11.84
N SER A 63 -12.72 9.53 12.41
CA SER A 63 -11.60 9.77 13.34
C SER A 63 -10.30 10.02 12.59
N TRP A 64 -10.25 11.13 11.86
CA TRP A 64 -9.22 11.40 10.85
C TRP A 64 -7.78 11.29 11.36
N ASP A 65 -7.47 11.80 12.55
CA ASP A 65 -6.10 11.77 13.06
C ASP A 65 -5.64 10.36 13.46
N VAL A 66 -6.58 9.55 13.98
CA VAL A 66 -6.34 8.12 14.24
C VAL A 66 -6.12 7.39 12.92
N THR A 67 -6.97 7.62 11.92
CA THR A 67 -6.83 7.03 10.58
C THR A 67 -5.46 7.34 9.97
N LYS A 68 -5.01 8.60 10.00
CA LYS A 68 -3.67 8.98 9.50
C LYS A 68 -2.55 8.26 10.24
N GLY A 69 -2.62 8.21 11.57
CA GLY A 69 -1.61 7.53 12.39
C GLY A 69 -1.52 6.03 12.08
N LEU A 70 -2.66 5.36 11.97
CA LEU A 70 -2.73 3.94 11.64
C LEU A 70 -2.22 3.67 10.21
N MET A 71 -2.60 4.49 9.22
CA MET A 71 -2.10 4.38 7.85
C MET A 71 -0.57 4.53 7.79
N GLY A 72 -0.01 5.52 8.50
CA GLY A 72 1.44 5.71 8.60
C GLY A 72 2.14 4.51 9.24
N GLY A 73 1.57 3.94 10.30
CA GLY A 73 2.09 2.74 10.95
C GLY A 73 2.13 1.53 10.01
N VAL A 74 1.07 1.30 9.22
CA VAL A 74 1.04 0.20 8.24
C VAL A 74 2.06 0.43 7.12
N LEU A 75 2.18 1.67 6.61
CA LEU A 75 3.17 1.98 5.57
C LEU A 75 4.60 1.73 6.05
N PHE A 76 4.92 2.09 7.29
CA PHE A 76 6.22 1.76 7.88
C PHE A 76 6.44 0.25 8.02
N CYS A 77 5.41 -0.51 8.41
CA CYS A 77 5.49 -1.97 8.47
C CYS A 77 5.76 -2.58 7.09
N LEU A 78 5.04 -2.13 6.05
CA LEU A 78 5.25 -2.55 4.67
C LEU A 78 6.66 -2.20 4.17
N MET A 79 7.10 -0.97 4.44
CA MET A 79 8.44 -0.52 4.05
C MET A 79 9.53 -1.35 4.74
N TYR A 80 9.37 -1.65 6.03
CA TYR A 80 10.30 -2.48 6.77
C TYR A 80 10.35 -3.91 6.21
N GLN A 81 9.20 -4.52 5.96
CA GLN A 81 9.11 -5.87 5.39
C GLN A 81 9.76 -5.94 4.01
N GLU A 82 9.49 -4.98 3.13
CA GLU A 82 10.13 -4.94 1.81
C GLU A 82 11.63 -4.63 1.91
N ALA A 83 12.07 -3.81 2.88
CA ALA A 83 13.48 -3.59 3.14
C ALA A 83 14.17 -4.87 3.60
N HIS A 84 13.56 -5.62 4.52
CA HIS A 84 14.07 -6.91 4.99
C HIS A 84 14.18 -7.90 3.81
N LEU A 85 13.12 -8.03 3.00
CA LEU A 85 13.14 -8.88 1.81
C LEU A 85 14.27 -8.46 0.85
N VAL A 86 14.32 -7.19 0.46
CA VAL A 86 15.26 -6.73 -0.58
C VAL A 86 16.70 -6.72 -0.07
N LEU A 87 16.97 -6.06 1.06
CA LEU A 87 18.33 -5.80 1.51
C LEU A 87 18.97 -7.00 2.20
N GLU A 88 18.19 -7.75 2.97
CA GLU A 88 18.73 -8.86 3.78
C GLU A 88 18.60 -10.20 3.05
N GLN A 89 17.44 -10.51 2.48
CA GLN A 89 17.19 -11.82 1.89
C GLN A 89 17.53 -11.91 0.39
N LEU A 90 17.42 -10.82 -0.38
CA LEU A 90 17.58 -10.87 -1.83
C LEU A 90 18.93 -10.31 -2.29
N TRP A 91 19.37 -9.20 -1.69
CA TRP A 91 20.65 -8.57 -1.98
C TRP A 91 21.72 -8.92 -0.93
N GLY A 92 21.40 -9.81 0.00
CA GLY A 92 22.38 -10.49 0.84
C GLY A 92 23.35 -11.30 -0.02
N LYS A 93 24.63 -11.34 0.38
CA LYS A 93 25.72 -11.88 -0.44
C LYS A 93 25.49 -13.31 -0.93
N GLU A 94 24.99 -14.18 -0.07
CA GLU A 94 24.78 -15.62 -0.37
C GLU A 94 23.54 -15.86 -1.24
N ASP A 95 22.47 -15.10 -1.00
CA ASP A 95 21.22 -15.24 -1.74
C ASP A 95 21.27 -14.54 -3.11
N PHE A 96 21.93 -13.39 -3.20
CA PHE A 96 22.08 -12.65 -4.46
C PHE A 96 22.75 -13.49 -5.55
N ASP A 97 23.81 -14.22 -5.20
CA ASP A 97 24.50 -15.14 -6.10
C ASP A 97 23.60 -16.33 -6.48
N THR A 98 22.80 -16.83 -5.54
CA THR A 98 21.83 -17.91 -5.79
C THR A 98 20.77 -17.50 -6.81
N TYR A 99 20.20 -16.30 -6.68
CA TYR A 99 19.25 -15.77 -7.67
C TYR A 99 19.89 -15.46 -9.02
N LEU A 100 21.16 -15.03 -9.04
CA LEU A 100 21.90 -14.83 -10.30
C LEU A 100 22.18 -16.15 -11.03
N ILE A 101 22.43 -17.24 -10.31
CA ILE A 101 22.65 -18.58 -10.88
C ILE A 101 21.38 -19.12 -11.54
N ILE A 102 20.20 -18.78 -11.04
CA ILE A 102 18.90 -19.09 -11.67
C ILE A 102 18.71 -18.33 -13.00
N GLY A 103 19.64 -17.43 -13.35
CA GLY A 103 19.71 -16.74 -14.63
C GLY A 103 18.72 -15.59 -14.74
N VAL A 104 18.24 -15.33 -15.96
CA VAL A 104 17.44 -14.14 -16.29
C VAL A 104 16.20 -13.97 -15.39
N GLN A 105 15.56 -15.06 -14.97
CA GLN A 105 14.36 -14.99 -14.12
C GLN A 105 14.67 -14.49 -12.71
N GLY A 106 15.77 -14.95 -12.11
CA GLY A 106 16.20 -14.48 -10.80
C GLY A 106 16.61 -13.01 -10.83
N SER A 107 17.32 -12.57 -11.88
CA SER A 107 17.65 -11.15 -12.07
C SER A 107 16.41 -10.25 -12.23
N ILE A 108 15.40 -10.72 -12.98
CA ILE A 108 14.12 -10.00 -13.11
C ILE A 108 13.42 -9.89 -11.75
N TYR A 109 13.38 -10.97 -10.98
CA TYR A 109 12.77 -10.98 -9.65
C TYR A 109 13.50 -10.03 -8.68
N LEU A 110 14.83 -10.07 -8.64
CA LEU A 110 15.67 -9.16 -7.83
C LEU A 110 15.41 -7.69 -8.18
N ALA A 111 15.38 -7.36 -9.47
CA ALA A 111 15.12 -6.01 -9.93
C ALA A 111 13.69 -5.57 -9.58
N ALA A 112 12.69 -6.43 -9.82
CA ALA A 112 11.29 -6.11 -9.54
C ALA A 112 11.04 -5.93 -8.03
N ALA A 113 11.67 -6.74 -7.17
CA ALA A 113 11.60 -6.57 -5.72
C ALA A 113 12.20 -5.22 -5.28
N GLY A 114 13.39 -4.86 -5.81
CA GLY A 114 14.00 -3.56 -5.54
C GLY A 114 13.14 -2.38 -6.01
N MET A 115 12.53 -2.47 -7.19
CA MET A 115 11.61 -1.46 -7.68
C MET A 115 10.34 -1.36 -6.82
N SER A 116 9.78 -2.50 -6.38
CA SER A 116 8.62 -2.54 -5.49
C SER A 116 8.93 -1.81 -4.18
N PHE A 117 10.12 -2.05 -3.60
CA PHE A 117 10.60 -1.40 -2.39
C PHE A 117 10.71 0.12 -2.55
N ILE A 118 11.35 0.58 -3.64
CA ILE A 118 11.46 2.02 -3.93
C ILE A 118 10.07 2.67 -4.06
N MET A 119 9.11 2.00 -4.71
CA MET A 119 7.75 2.52 -4.82
C MET A 119 7.06 2.64 -3.45
N THR A 120 7.28 1.69 -2.53
CA THR A 120 6.75 1.80 -1.16
C THR A 120 7.35 2.96 -0.40
N ILE A 121 8.67 3.21 -0.55
CA ILE A 121 9.31 4.39 0.03
C ILE A 121 8.66 5.68 -0.49
N ILE A 122 8.51 5.80 -1.82
CA ILE A 122 7.91 6.98 -2.45
C ILE A 122 6.48 7.22 -1.92
N ILE A 123 5.66 6.17 -1.89
CA ILE A 123 4.28 6.25 -1.39
C ILE A 123 4.26 6.64 0.09
N THR A 124 5.15 6.07 0.90
CA THR A 124 5.26 6.33 2.35
C THR A 124 5.66 7.77 2.63
N ILE A 125 6.71 8.27 1.95
CA ILE A 125 7.14 9.67 2.11
C ILE A 125 6.01 10.61 1.69
N ASN A 126 5.37 10.34 0.55
CA ASN A 126 4.34 11.19 0.03
C ASN A 126 3.06 11.19 0.90
N HIS A 127 2.72 10.05 1.52
CA HIS A 127 1.69 9.96 2.55
C HIS A 127 1.91 10.97 3.69
N PHE A 128 3.15 11.07 4.19
CA PHE A 128 3.49 12.04 5.22
C PHE A 128 3.32 13.48 4.74
N ILE A 129 3.73 13.78 3.51
CA ILE A 129 3.55 15.13 2.95
C ILE A 129 2.05 15.49 2.86
N ILE A 130 1.21 14.58 2.37
CA ILE A 130 -0.26 14.78 2.27
C ILE A 130 -0.88 14.99 3.66
N ASN A 131 -0.44 14.20 4.64
CA ASN A 131 -1.03 14.24 5.98
C ASN A 131 -0.64 15.48 6.79
N TYR A 132 0.60 15.94 6.68
CA TYR A 132 1.07 17.14 7.37
C TYR A 132 0.77 18.44 6.61
N ALA A 133 0.29 18.36 5.36
CA ALA A 133 -0.19 19.53 4.65
C ALA A 133 -1.42 20.16 5.35
N LYS A 134 -1.30 21.45 5.69
CA LYS A 134 -2.37 22.28 6.28
C LYS A 134 -3.57 22.44 5.35
N LYS A 135 -3.34 22.27 4.05
CA LYS A 135 -4.27 22.45 2.95
C LYS A 135 -4.42 21.18 2.15
N GLY A 136 -5.47 21.08 1.33
CA GLY A 136 -5.55 20.02 0.33
C GLY A 136 -4.37 20.11 -0.64
N ASN A 137 -3.75 18.97 -0.95
CA ASN A 137 -2.66 18.85 -1.90
C ASN A 137 -2.97 17.74 -2.94
N PRO A 138 -3.82 18.06 -3.94
CA PRO A 138 -4.29 17.08 -4.91
C PRO A 138 -3.17 16.54 -5.80
N GLU A 139 -2.10 17.31 -6.04
CA GLU A 139 -0.95 16.88 -6.85
C GLU A 139 -0.24 15.68 -6.22
N ASN A 140 -0.01 15.75 -4.91
CA ASN A 140 0.62 14.66 -4.18
C ASN A 140 -0.29 13.42 -4.12
N VAL A 141 -1.61 13.61 -3.99
CA VAL A 141 -2.54 12.48 -4.07
C VAL A 141 -2.51 11.83 -5.45
N ILE A 142 -2.44 12.62 -6.52
CA ILE A 142 -2.30 12.10 -7.89
C ILE A 142 -0.98 11.34 -8.05
N LEU A 143 0.11 11.83 -7.45
CA LEU A 143 1.40 11.12 -7.44
C LEU A 143 1.27 9.74 -6.77
N ASN A 144 0.58 9.63 -5.63
CA ASN A 144 0.32 8.34 -4.99
C ASN A 144 -0.55 7.42 -5.87
N ARG A 145 -1.57 7.96 -6.53
CA ARG A 145 -2.40 7.19 -7.50
C ARG A 145 -1.59 6.66 -8.67
N MET A 146 -0.66 7.46 -9.22
CA MET A 146 0.24 6.99 -10.26
C MET A 146 1.21 5.93 -9.71
N ALA A 147 1.77 6.18 -8.53
CA ALA A 147 2.73 5.27 -7.90
C ALA A 147 2.14 3.87 -7.65
N ILE A 148 0.89 3.76 -7.19
CA ILE A 148 0.25 2.46 -7.00
C ILE A 148 -0.04 1.73 -8.32
N VAL A 149 -0.35 2.46 -9.40
CA VAL A 149 -0.50 1.84 -10.73
C VAL A 149 0.82 1.20 -11.17
N TYR A 150 1.94 1.91 -11.03
CA TYR A 150 3.26 1.34 -11.31
C TYR A 150 3.59 0.17 -10.38
N LYS A 151 3.28 0.28 -9.08
CA LYS A 151 3.52 -0.80 -8.12
C LYS A 151 2.73 -2.06 -8.47
N ILE A 152 1.47 -1.93 -8.91
CA ILE A 152 0.67 -3.07 -9.40
C ILE A 152 1.37 -3.77 -10.56
N VAL A 153 1.87 -3.03 -11.55
CA VAL A 153 2.59 -3.61 -12.69
C VAL A 153 3.85 -4.34 -12.23
N VAL A 154 4.65 -3.72 -11.35
CA VAL A 154 5.87 -4.33 -10.81
C VAL A 154 5.55 -5.60 -10.03
N THR A 155 4.51 -5.59 -9.20
CA THR A 155 4.10 -6.77 -8.45
C THR A 155 3.59 -7.90 -9.34
N LEU A 156 2.89 -7.59 -10.45
CA LEU A 156 2.54 -8.62 -11.43
C LEU A 156 3.80 -9.27 -12.02
N VAL A 157 4.84 -8.48 -12.33
CA VAL A 157 6.14 -9.00 -12.76
C VAL A 157 6.75 -9.87 -11.66
N MET A 158 6.72 -9.45 -10.40
CA MET A 158 7.22 -10.24 -9.27
C MET A 158 6.47 -11.57 -9.12
N ILE A 159 5.14 -11.58 -9.22
CA ILE A 159 4.31 -12.80 -9.12
C ILE A 159 4.67 -13.76 -10.25
N ILE A 160 4.79 -13.26 -11.48
CA ILE A 160 5.14 -14.09 -12.65
C ILE A 160 6.56 -14.64 -12.51
N ALA A 161 7.53 -13.80 -12.10
CA ALA A 161 8.91 -14.23 -11.91
C ALA A 161 8.99 -15.26 -10.77
N ASN A 162 8.35 -15.01 -9.63
CA ASN A 162 8.25 -15.93 -8.49
C ASN A 162 7.65 -17.29 -8.89
N GLY A 163 6.61 -17.30 -9.74
CA GLY A 163 6.03 -18.55 -10.26
C GLY A 163 6.93 -19.34 -11.21
N LYS A 164 7.99 -18.71 -11.74
CA LYS A 164 9.01 -19.34 -12.59
C LYS A 164 10.28 -19.75 -11.83
N LEU A 165 10.39 -19.37 -10.56
CA LEU A 165 11.48 -19.82 -9.70
C LEU A 165 11.25 -21.28 -9.29
N THR A 166 12.34 -22.03 -9.15
CA THR A 166 12.31 -23.48 -8.83
C THR A 166 12.02 -23.77 -7.34
N PHE A 167 11.30 -22.88 -6.66
CA PHE A 167 10.98 -23.01 -5.25
C PHE A 167 9.83 -23.99 -4.99
N ALA A 168 9.72 -24.43 -3.74
CA ALA A 168 8.58 -25.23 -3.30
C ALA A 168 7.27 -24.45 -3.50
N LYS A 169 6.20 -25.13 -3.91
CA LYS A 169 4.89 -24.50 -4.20
C LYS A 169 4.34 -23.71 -3.01
N THR A 170 4.60 -24.16 -1.78
CA THR A 170 4.18 -23.47 -0.55
C THR A 170 4.78 -22.07 -0.47
N ILE A 171 6.09 -21.94 -0.69
CA ILE A 171 6.83 -20.67 -0.69
C ILE A 171 6.32 -19.74 -1.80
N ILE A 172 6.05 -20.29 -2.99
CA ILE A 172 5.52 -19.51 -4.13
C ILE A 172 4.16 -18.89 -3.78
N TRP A 173 3.25 -19.67 -3.18
CA TRP A 173 1.93 -19.19 -2.78
C TRP A 173 1.98 -18.20 -1.63
N GLU A 174 2.85 -18.44 -0.64
CA GLU A 174 3.06 -17.53 0.48
C GLU A 174 3.51 -16.15 -0.01
N ASN A 175 4.57 -16.09 -0.82
CA ASN A 175 5.07 -14.84 -1.40
C ASN A 175 4.00 -14.15 -2.25
N GLY A 176 3.28 -14.91 -3.09
CA GLY A 176 2.21 -14.36 -3.93
C GLY A 176 1.08 -13.71 -3.11
N LEU A 177 0.65 -14.35 -2.03
CA LEU A 177 -0.40 -13.81 -1.15
C LEU A 177 0.09 -12.60 -0.34
N ARG A 178 1.35 -12.58 0.09
CA ARG A 178 1.96 -11.40 0.72
C ARG A 178 1.94 -10.20 -0.23
N TYR A 179 2.34 -10.38 -1.49
CA TYR A 179 2.32 -9.28 -2.47
C TYR A 179 0.90 -8.76 -2.75
N ILE A 180 -0.09 -9.65 -2.84
CA ILE A 180 -1.49 -9.26 -3.01
C ILE A 180 -1.99 -8.48 -1.80
N THR A 181 -1.63 -8.93 -0.60
CA THR A 181 -1.97 -8.27 0.67
C THR A 181 -1.40 -6.85 0.70
N ASP A 182 -0.11 -6.70 0.40
CA ASP A 182 0.60 -5.41 0.45
C ASP A 182 0.02 -4.41 -0.57
N ILE A 183 -0.31 -4.85 -1.79
CA ILE A 183 -1.02 -4.01 -2.77
C ILE A 183 -2.40 -3.59 -2.27
N ALA A 184 -3.19 -4.52 -1.74
CA ALA A 184 -4.55 -4.24 -1.30
C ALA A 184 -4.56 -3.21 -0.16
N ILE A 185 -3.59 -3.31 0.76
CA ILE A 185 -3.36 -2.33 1.82
C ILE A 185 -3.05 -0.95 1.23
N ILE A 186 -2.10 -0.86 0.31
CA ILE A 186 -1.71 0.43 -0.27
C ILE A 186 -2.86 1.05 -1.07
N LEU A 187 -3.64 0.24 -1.79
CA LEU A 187 -4.87 0.69 -2.48
C LEU A 187 -5.90 1.26 -1.51
N LEU A 188 -6.11 0.60 -0.36
CA LEU A 188 -6.99 1.09 0.71
C LEU A 188 -6.50 2.45 1.21
N ILE A 189 -5.21 2.58 1.50
CA ILE A 189 -4.58 3.80 2.01
C ILE A 189 -4.78 4.95 1.03
N ILE A 190 -4.43 4.77 -0.24
CA ILE A 190 -4.52 5.81 -1.28
C ILE A 190 -5.98 6.21 -1.54
N SER A 191 -6.92 5.28 -1.42
CA SER A 191 -8.36 5.58 -1.51
C SER A 191 -8.82 6.47 -0.35
N ILE A 192 -8.36 6.17 0.88
CA ILE A 192 -8.65 7.00 2.06
C ILE A 192 -8.02 8.39 1.90
N GLU A 193 -6.75 8.48 1.51
CA GLU A 193 -6.07 9.77 1.27
C GLU A 193 -6.79 10.61 0.23
N SER A 194 -7.21 9.98 -0.87
CA SER A 194 -7.95 10.62 -1.95
C SER A 194 -9.22 11.28 -1.45
N LYS A 195 -9.96 10.59 -0.58
CA LYS A 195 -11.17 11.16 0.04
C LYS A 195 -10.83 12.25 1.05
N MET A 196 -9.86 12.04 1.91
CA MET A 196 -9.43 13.03 2.90
C MET A 196 -9.01 14.34 2.26
N ASP A 197 -8.26 14.27 1.17
CA ASP A 197 -7.80 15.44 0.44
C ASP A 197 -8.95 16.19 -0.23
N SER A 198 -9.88 15.46 -0.86
CA SER A 198 -11.09 16.06 -1.44
C SER A 198 -11.90 16.86 -0.41
N PHE A 199 -12.00 16.36 0.83
CA PHE A 199 -12.64 17.09 1.92
C PHE A 199 -11.85 18.33 2.37
N LYS A 200 -10.50 18.28 2.38
CA LYS A 200 -9.67 19.45 2.67
C LYS A 200 -9.88 20.54 1.63
N VAL A 201 -9.85 20.19 0.34
CA VAL A 201 -10.08 21.11 -0.78
C VAL A 201 -11.46 21.75 -0.69
N LEU A 202 -12.52 20.94 -0.55
CA LEU A 202 -13.90 21.44 -0.45
C LEU A 202 -14.08 22.39 0.75
N ARG A 203 -13.47 22.07 1.89
CA ARG A 203 -13.50 22.93 3.07
C ARG A 203 -12.85 24.28 2.81
N GLU A 204 -11.74 24.33 2.09
CA GLU A 204 -11.08 25.59 1.74
C GLU A 204 -11.92 26.45 0.81
N GLU A 205 -12.55 25.84 -0.19
CA GLU A 205 -13.44 26.53 -1.12
C GLU A 205 -14.64 27.16 -0.39
N LEU A 206 -15.28 26.39 0.49
CA LEU A 206 -16.41 26.87 1.31
C LEU A 206 -15.98 28.01 2.25
N LEU A 207 -14.79 27.93 2.85
CA LEU A 207 -14.24 28.99 3.69
C LEU A 207 -13.92 30.26 2.88
N LYS A 208 -13.43 30.10 1.65
CA LYS A 208 -13.16 31.22 0.73
C LYS A 208 -14.46 31.94 0.35
N GLN A 209 -15.49 31.21 -0.07
CA GLN A 209 -16.80 31.77 -0.38
C GLN A 209 -17.44 32.48 0.83
N LYS A 210 -17.31 31.91 2.04
CA LYS A 210 -17.81 32.56 3.26
C LYS A 210 -17.09 33.87 3.58
N LYS A 211 -15.77 33.96 3.32
CA LYS A 211 -15.00 35.20 3.48
C LYS A 211 -15.40 36.24 2.44
N GLU A 212 -15.61 35.84 1.19
CA GLU A 212 -16.05 36.74 0.11
C GLU A 212 -17.43 37.35 0.40
N ARG A 213 -18.40 36.53 0.85
CA ARG A 213 -19.74 37.01 1.28
C ARG A 213 -19.71 38.00 2.45
N ARG A 214 -18.68 37.96 3.29
CA ARG A 214 -18.50 38.91 4.41
C ARG A 214 -17.82 40.21 3.98
N LYS A 215 -17.05 40.21 2.89
CA LYS A 215 -16.42 41.41 2.32
C LYS A 215 -17.36 42.19 1.40
N SER A 216 -18.37 41.52 0.85
CA SER A 216 -19.40 42.12 -0.02
C SER A 216 -20.63 42.64 0.76
N LYS A 217 -20.57 42.64 2.10
CA LYS A 217 -21.56 43.24 3.01
C LYS A 217 -20.87 44.39 3.73
#